data_AF-A0A958BG50-F1
#
_entry.id   AF-A0A958BG50-F1
#
_cell.length_a   1.000
_cell.length_b   1.000
_cell.length_c   1.000
_cell.angle_alpha   90.00
_cell.angle_beta   90.00
_cell.angle_gamma   90.00
#
_symmetry.space_group_name_H-M   'P 1'
#
loop_
_entity.id
_entity.type
_entity.pdbx_description
1 polymer ?
#
loop_
_entity_poly.entity_id
_entity_poly.type
_entity_poly.pdbx_seq_one_letter_code
_entity_poly.pdbx_strand_id
1 'polypeptide(L)'
;NGGRRAARPPGDDAIAGAAKAIKYIDFLSALGIWGFEDVPLAALLRPMRLSAVDLSGVDRKIADFLVTKIVSEVWKTATRDGLARPVFLVLEEAHNFVPAGKDEGRAGWWLKRVASEGRKFGIFLVLVTQRPYRVHQDTLSQCGSQIIMRLTNPEDQNAVRRASESISESLLADLPGLNVGEAVVLGPTVRVPVMVRVRRRESDEGGSDIDLVEALTQARAELGVERFAGRAEAERAARGRQPWREEI
;
A
#
# COMPACT_ATOMS: atom_id res chain seq x y z
N ASN A 1 -30.24 -19.25 -56.51
CA ASN A 1 -30.52 -17.82 -56.27
C ASN A 1 -30.30 -17.52 -54.79
N GLY A 2 -29.07 -17.16 -54.39
CA GLY A 2 -28.72 -16.89 -52.99
C GLY A 2 -27.93 -15.60 -52.90
N GLY A 3 -28.63 -14.46 -52.98
CA GLY A 3 -28.01 -13.14 -52.93
C GLY A 3 -27.42 -12.88 -51.54
N ARG A 4 -26.09 -12.73 -51.47
CA ARG A 4 -25.41 -12.20 -50.29
C ARG A 4 -25.89 -10.76 -50.08
N ARG A 5 -26.73 -10.51 -49.06
CA ARG A 5 -27.04 -9.16 -48.61
C ARG A 5 -25.75 -8.53 -48.09
N ALA A 6 -25.29 -7.45 -48.73
CA ALA A 6 -24.20 -6.63 -48.22
C ALA A 6 -24.58 -6.10 -46.83
N ALA A 7 -23.69 -6.26 -45.85
CA ALA A 7 -23.91 -5.78 -44.50
C ALA A 7 -24.07 -4.25 -44.53
N ARG A 8 -25.11 -3.75 -43.86
CA ARG A 8 -25.37 -2.31 -43.75
C ARG A 8 -24.21 -1.66 -42.98
N PRO A 9 -23.67 -0.51 -43.41
CA PRO A 9 -22.58 0.14 -42.68
C PRO A 9 -23.02 0.47 -41.25
N PRO A 10 -22.10 0.39 -40.27
CA PRO A 10 -22.40 0.70 -38.88
C PRO A 10 -22.91 2.15 -38.77
N GLY A 11 -23.96 2.36 -37.99
CA GLY A 11 -24.47 3.70 -37.71
C GLY A 11 -23.49 4.52 -36.87
N ASP A 12 -23.65 5.85 -36.87
CA ASP A 12 -22.74 6.78 -36.19
C ASP A 12 -22.57 6.47 -34.69
N ASP A 13 -23.62 6.00 -34.01
CA ASP A 13 -23.55 5.55 -32.62
C ASP A 13 -22.64 4.31 -32.44
N ALA A 14 -22.66 3.39 -33.39
CA ALA A 14 -21.81 2.21 -33.36
C ALA A 14 -20.34 2.58 -33.64
N ILE A 15 -20.09 3.55 -34.52
CA ILE A 15 -18.75 4.07 -34.80
C ILE A 15 -18.21 4.81 -33.57
N ALA A 16 -19.01 5.68 -32.95
CA ALA A 16 -18.64 6.38 -31.72
C ALA A 16 -18.42 5.43 -30.53
N GLY A 17 -19.25 4.39 -30.42
CA GLY A 17 -19.09 3.32 -29.43
C GLY A 17 -17.79 2.54 -29.64
N ALA A 18 -17.49 2.15 -30.87
CA ALA A 18 -16.24 1.45 -31.22
C ALA A 18 -15.01 2.32 -30.92
N ALA A 19 -15.04 3.61 -31.24
CA ALA A 19 -13.95 4.54 -30.92
C ALA A 19 -13.71 4.68 -29.41
N LYS A 20 -14.77 4.69 -28.59
CA LYS A 20 -14.65 4.66 -27.12
C LYS A 20 -14.09 3.34 -26.62
N ALA A 21 -14.51 2.22 -27.19
CA ALA A 21 -14.00 0.89 -26.84
C ALA A 21 -12.51 0.75 -27.17
N ILE A 22 -12.06 1.26 -28.32
CA ILE A 22 -10.64 1.28 -28.71
C ILE A 22 -9.83 2.09 -27.70
N LYS A 23 -10.25 3.32 -27.37
CA LYS A 23 -9.58 4.14 -26.34
C LYS A 23 -9.50 3.43 -24.99
N TYR A 24 -10.53 2.68 -24.63
CA TYR A 24 -10.55 1.89 -23.41
C TYR A 24 -9.59 0.70 -23.48
N ILE A 25 -9.51 -0.01 -24.61
CA ILE A 25 -8.55 -1.10 -24.84
C ILE A 25 -7.12 -0.57 -24.84
N ASP A 26 -6.87 0.59 -25.45
CA ASP A 26 -5.55 1.25 -25.44
C ASP A 26 -5.14 1.62 -24.01
N PHE A 27 -6.07 2.19 -23.23
CA PHE A 27 -5.87 2.45 -21.82
C PHE A 27 -5.54 1.17 -21.05
N LEU A 28 -6.32 0.09 -21.24
CA LEU A 28 -6.09 -1.19 -20.59
C LEU A 28 -4.72 -1.77 -20.96
N SER A 29 -4.36 -1.74 -22.25
CA SER A 29 -3.08 -2.26 -22.76
C SER A 29 -1.90 -1.48 -22.18
N ALA A 30 -2.05 -0.15 -22.01
CA ALA A 30 -1.04 0.71 -21.40
C ALA A 30 -0.82 0.43 -19.89
N LEU A 31 -1.72 -0.30 -19.23
CA LEU A 31 -1.56 -0.65 -17.82
C LEU A 31 -0.45 -1.68 -17.59
N GLY A 32 0.00 -2.41 -18.62
CA GLY A 32 1.12 -3.36 -18.53
C GLY A 32 0.87 -4.60 -17.66
N ILE A 33 -0.33 -4.74 -17.08
CA ILE A 33 -0.71 -5.87 -16.20
C ILE A 33 -1.36 -7.04 -16.95
N TRP A 34 -1.62 -6.89 -18.26
CA TRP A 34 -2.27 -7.90 -19.08
C TRP A 34 -1.23 -8.61 -19.94
N GLY A 35 -1.10 -9.92 -19.72
CA GLY A 35 -0.31 -10.81 -20.56
C GLY A 35 -1.21 -11.78 -21.33
N PHE A 36 -0.60 -12.55 -22.23
CA PHE A 36 -1.28 -13.68 -22.89
C PHE A 36 -1.46 -14.89 -21.96
N GLU A 37 -0.77 -14.89 -20.81
CA GLU A 37 -0.85 -15.92 -19.78
C GLU A 37 -1.10 -15.28 -18.42
N ASP A 38 -2.01 -15.87 -17.64
CA ASP A 38 -2.19 -15.54 -16.23
C ASP A 38 -1.06 -16.18 -15.41
N VAL A 39 -0.54 -15.48 -14.40
CA VAL A 39 0.35 -16.09 -13.41
C VAL A 39 -0.48 -17.08 -12.58
N PRO A 40 -0.23 -18.40 -12.63
CA PRO A 40 -1.06 -19.35 -11.92
C PRO A 40 -0.95 -19.13 -10.42
N LEU A 41 -2.08 -19.16 -9.71
CA LEU A 41 -2.10 -19.02 -8.25
C LEU A 41 -1.16 -20.03 -7.56
N ALA A 42 -1.07 -21.26 -8.08
CA ALA A 42 -0.17 -22.28 -7.59
C ALA A 42 1.32 -21.89 -7.66
N ALA A 43 1.71 -21.02 -8.59
CA ALA A 43 3.07 -20.49 -8.68
C ALA A 43 3.37 -19.46 -7.57
N LEU A 44 2.37 -18.67 -7.19
CA LEU A 44 2.43 -17.72 -6.08
C LEU A 44 2.42 -18.42 -4.71
N LEU A 45 1.64 -19.50 -4.57
CA LEU A 45 1.42 -20.21 -3.31
C LEU A 45 2.35 -21.42 -3.10
N ARG A 46 3.55 -21.40 -3.70
CA ARG A 46 4.52 -22.50 -3.50
C ARG A 46 4.93 -22.58 -2.02
N PRO A 47 5.07 -23.79 -1.45
CA PRO A 47 5.54 -23.96 -0.08
C PRO A 47 6.90 -23.31 0.16
N MET A 48 7.10 -22.73 1.35
CA MET A 48 8.36 -22.11 1.79
C MET A 48 8.87 -21.00 0.85
N ARG A 49 7.96 -20.36 0.11
CA ARG A 49 8.29 -19.25 -0.80
C ARG A 49 7.61 -17.97 -0.34
N LEU A 50 8.36 -16.87 -0.38
CA LEU A 50 7.79 -15.53 -0.35
C LEU A 50 7.55 -15.06 -1.78
N SER A 51 6.29 -14.85 -2.14
CA SER A 51 5.90 -14.26 -3.43
C SER A 51 5.55 -12.80 -3.20
N ALA A 52 6.41 -11.89 -3.64
CA ALA A 52 6.17 -10.45 -3.57
C ALA A 52 5.48 -9.95 -4.85
N VAL A 53 4.39 -9.22 -4.68
CA VAL A 53 3.68 -8.53 -5.77
C VAL A 53 3.91 -7.05 -5.56
N ASP A 54 4.75 -6.46 -6.39
CA ASP A 54 5.04 -5.03 -6.32
C ASP A 54 3.91 -4.22 -6.97
N LEU A 55 3.34 -3.31 -6.18
CA LEU A 55 2.27 -2.40 -6.60
C LEU A 55 2.76 -0.95 -6.70
N SER A 56 4.07 -0.72 -6.60
CA SER A 56 4.68 0.60 -6.65
C SER A 56 4.41 1.27 -8.00
N GLY A 57 3.95 2.53 -7.96
CA GLY A 57 3.63 3.30 -9.17
C GLY A 57 2.35 2.86 -9.91
N VAL A 58 1.65 1.83 -9.43
CA VAL A 58 0.41 1.35 -10.03
C VAL A 58 -0.77 2.21 -9.55
N ASP A 59 -1.68 2.57 -10.47
CA ASP A 59 -2.90 3.30 -10.12
C ASP A 59 -3.74 2.54 -9.09
N ARG A 60 -4.39 3.28 -8.19
CA ARG A 60 -5.16 2.72 -7.07
C ARG A 60 -6.26 1.76 -7.53
N LYS A 61 -6.93 2.01 -8.65
CA LYS A 61 -7.99 1.11 -9.16
C LYS A 61 -7.41 -0.22 -9.65
N ILE A 62 -6.21 -0.17 -10.21
CA ILE A 62 -5.51 -1.36 -10.69
C ILE A 62 -4.99 -2.16 -9.52
N ALA A 63 -4.40 -1.49 -8.52
CA ALA A 63 -3.98 -2.12 -7.28
C ALA A 63 -5.17 -2.81 -6.58
N ASP A 64 -6.33 -2.14 -6.46
CA ASP A 64 -7.56 -2.73 -5.90
C ASP A 64 -7.99 -3.97 -6.70
N PHE A 65 -7.92 -3.92 -8.03
CA PHE A 65 -8.25 -5.06 -8.88
C PHE A 65 -7.29 -6.24 -8.70
N LEU A 66 -5.98 -6.00 -8.67
CA LEU A 66 -4.96 -7.05 -8.49
C LEU A 66 -5.10 -7.73 -7.13
N VAL A 67 -5.24 -6.94 -6.06
CA VAL A 67 -5.47 -7.47 -4.70
C VAL A 67 -6.79 -8.25 -4.66
N THR A 68 -7.86 -7.72 -5.25
CA THR A 68 -9.15 -8.42 -5.37
C THR A 68 -8.98 -9.76 -6.07
N LYS A 69 -8.29 -9.80 -7.21
CA LYS A 69 -8.09 -11.03 -7.99
C LYS A 69 -7.38 -12.08 -7.14
N ILE A 70 -6.21 -11.73 -6.59
CA ILE A 70 -5.40 -12.65 -5.77
C ILE A 70 -6.18 -13.14 -4.55
N VAL A 71 -6.73 -12.24 -3.74
CA VAL A 71 -7.41 -12.61 -2.49
C VAL A 71 -8.67 -13.43 -2.78
N SER A 72 -9.44 -13.07 -3.81
CA SER A 72 -10.65 -13.82 -4.18
C SER A 72 -10.35 -15.21 -4.74
N GLU A 73 -9.26 -15.38 -5.50
CA GLU A 73 -8.84 -16.69 -6.01
C GLU A 73 -8.34 -17.58 -4.88
N VAL A 74 -7.48 -17.05 -3.98
CA VAL A 74 -7.04 -17.76 -2.76
C VAL A 74 -8.26 -18.23 -1.95
N TRP A 75 -9.21 -17.33 -1.72
CA TRP A 75 -10.44 -17.66 -0.99
C TRP A 75 -11.26 -18.76 -1.68
N LYS A 76 -11.50 -18.63 -2.99
CA LYS A 76 -12.28 -19.62 -3.75
C LYS A 76 -11.60 -20.98 -3.74
N THR A 77 -10.30 -21.05 -3.97
CA THR A 77 -9.54 -22.31 -3.90
C THR A 77 -9.62 -22.91 -2.50
N ALA A 78 -9.43 -22.10 -1.45
CA ALA A 78 -9.46 -22.58 -0.08
C ALA A 78 -10.84 -23.12 0.35
N THR A 79 -11.92 -22.48 -0.08
CA THR A 79 -13.29 -22.87 0.26
C THR A 79 -13.82 -24.03 -0.57
N ARG A 80 -13.40 -24.14 -1.84
CA ARG A 80 -13.90 -25.14 -2.79
C ARG A 80 -13.08 -26.42 -2.77
N ASP A 81 -11.77 -26.28 -2.91
CA ASP A 81 -10.85 -27.41 -3.14
C ASP A 81 -9.99 -27.69 -1.90
N GLY A 82 -9.92 -26.73 -0.97
CA GLY A 82 -9.01 -26.75 0.18
C GLY A 82 -7.61 -26.27 -0.20
N LEU A 83 -6.88 -25.72 0.77
CA LEU A 83 -5.46 -25.42 0.61
C LEU A 83 -4.61 -26.60 1.08
N ALA A 84 -3.63 -26.99 0.29
CA ALA A 84 -2.69 -28.05 0.69
C ALA A 84 -1.90 -27.68 1.96
N ARG A 85 -1.69 -26.37 2.20
CA ARG A 85 -0.98 -25.79 3.34
C ARG A 85 -1.58 -24.42 3.69
N PRO A 86 -1.41 -23.96 4.94
CA PRO A 86 -1.74 -22.59 5.32
C PRO A 86 -1.04 -21.55 4.43
N VAL A 87 -1.75 -20.47 4.14
CA VAL A 87 -1.24 -19.35 3.35
C VAL A 87 -1.30 -18.08 4.19
N PHE A 88 -0.22 -17.32 4.17
CA PHE A 88 -0.16 -15.98 4.75
C PHE A 88 -0.29 -14.94 3.64
N LEU A 89 -1.31 -14.09 3.73
CA LEU A 89 -1.49 -12.92 2.89
C LEU A 89 -0.98 -11.71 3.68
N VAL A 90 0.13 -11.14 3.24
CA VAL A 90 0.73 -9.94 3.85
C VAL A 90 0.37 -8.74 3.00
N LEU A 91 -0.29 -7.75 3.61
CA LEU A 91 -0.73 -6.54 2.93
C LEU A 91 -0.04 -5.32 3.54
N GLU A 92 0.92 -4.78 2.79
CA GLU A 92 1.52 -3.48 3.04
C GLU A 92 0.52 -2.35 2.78
N GLU A 93 0.69 -1.24 3.49
CA GLU A 93 -0.16 -0.05 3.37
C GLU A 93 -1.66 -0.36 3.50
N ALA A 94 -2.03 -1.21 4.47
CA ALA A 94 -3.37 -1.79 4.58
C ALA A 94 -4.51 -0.76 4.60
N HIS A 95 -4.25 0.46 5.08
CA HIS A 95 -5.23 1.55 5.10
C HIS A 95 -5.66 2.01 3.68
N ASN A 96 -4.93 1.62 2.64
CA ASN A 96 -5.32 1.83 1.25
C ASN A 96 -6.32 0.78 0.73
N PHE A 97 -6.44 -0.38 1.36
CA PHE A 97 -7.35 -1.42 0.86
C PHE A 97 -8.50 -1.68 1.81
N VAL A 98 -8.32 -1.39 3.10
CA VAL A 98 -9.36 -1.55 4.12
C VAL A 98 -9.50 -0.27 4.95
N PRO A 99 -9.92 0.85 4.34
CA PRO A 99 -10.02 2.13 5.03
C PRO A 99 -11.12 2.11 6.11
N ALA A 100 -10.99 2.99 7.11
CA ALA A 100 -12.00 3.17 8.16
C ALA A 100 -13.34 3.74 7.64
N GLY A 101 -13.36 4.34 6.45
CA GLY A 101 -14.55 4.90 5.81
C GLY A 101 -15.36 3.88 5.00
N LYS A 102 -16.34 4.38 4.24
CA LYS A 102 -17.28 3.56 3.44
C LYS A 102 -16.75 3.13 2.07
N ASP A 103 -15.66 3.73 1.58
CA ASP A 103 -15.12 3.44 0.25
C ASP A 103 -14.02 2.39 0.33
N GLU A 104 -14.42 1.13 0.54
CA GLU A 104 -13.51 0.00 0.74
C GLU A 104 -13.03 -0.70 -0.53
N GLY A 105 -13.56 -0.31 -1.71
CA GLY A 105 -13.28 -0.99 -2.97
C GLY A 105 -13.73 -2.46 -2.96
N ARG A 106 -13.31 -3.24 -3.97
CA ARG A 106 -13.59 -4.69 -3.98
C ARG A 106 -12.58 -5.47 -3.13
N ALA A 107 -11.35 -4.96 -3.01
CA ALA A 107 -10.32 -5.60 -2.20
C ALA A 107 -10.72 -5.60 -0.73
N GLY A 108 -11.22 -4.47 -0.21
CA GLY A 108 -11.61 -4.33 1.18
C GLY A 108 -12.67 -5.33 1.63
N TRP A 109 -13.67 -5.58 0.78
CA TRP A 109 -14.69 -6.60 1.07
C TRP A 109 -14.08 -8.00 1.26
N TRP A 110 -13.20 -8.42 0.36
CA TRP A 110 -12.52 -9.71 0.45
C TRP A 110 -11.58 -9.78 1.65
N LEU A 111 -10.82 -8.72 1.90
CA LEU A 111 -9.89 -8.65 3.03
C LEU A 111 -10.61 -8.71 4.38
N LYS A 112 -11.75 -8.02 4.52
CA LYS A 112 -12.62 -8.13 5.71
C LYS A 112 -13.12 -9.55 5.92
N ARG A 113 -13.55 -10.22 4.84
CA ARG A 113 -14.00 -11.60 4.88
C ARG A 113 -12.88 -12.57 5.26
N VAL A 114 -11.68 -12.38 4.72
CA VAL A 114 -10.50 -13.17 5.11
C VAL A 114 -10.15 -12.92 6.58
N ALA A 115 -10.21 -11.68 7.05
CA ALA A 115 -9.95 -11.35 8.45
C ALA A 115 -10.90 -12.08 9.42
N SER A 116 -12.20 -12.16 9.09
CA SER A 116 -13.20 -12.80 9.96
C SER A 116 -13.25 -14.32 9.85
N GLU A 117 -13.06 -14.89 8.66
CA GLU A 117 -13.32 -16.31 8.40
C GLU A 117 -12.12 -17.08 7.86
N GLY A 118 -11.06 -16.40 7.41
CA GLY A 118 -9.92 -17.01 6.71
C GLY A 118 -9.25 -18.14 7.48
N ARG A 119 -9.16 -18.01 8.81
CA ARG A 119 -8.56 -19.04 9.69
C ARG A 119 -9.23 -20.41 9.54
N LYS A 120 -10.54 -20.46 9.28
CA LYS A 120 -11.30 -21.71 9.07
C LYS A 120 -10.84 -22.46 7.82
N PHE A 121 -10.28 -21.74 6.84
CA PHE A 121 -9.85 -22.24 5.54
C PHE A 121 -8.33 -22.24 5.37
N GLY A 122 -7.56 -22.03 6.45
CA GLY A 122 -6.10 -21.99 6.40
C GLY A 122 -5.52 -20.71 5.79
N ILE A 123 -6.30 -19.63 5.71
CA ILE A 123 -5.84 -18.32 5.22
C ILE A 123 -5.57 -17.43 6.43
N PHE A 124 -4.36 -16.89 6.53
CA PHE A 124 -3.93 -15.98 7.57
C PHE A 124 -3.65 -14.61 6.95
N LEU A 125 -4.20 -13.55 7.53
CA LEU A 125 -4.02 -12.18 7.07
C LEU A 125 -3.06 -11.44 7.99
N VAL A 126 -2.06 -10.78 7.41
CA VAL A 126 -1.14 -9.88 8.08
C VAL A 126 -1.32 -8.50 7.47
N LEU A 127 -1.72 -7.53 8.29
CA LEU A 127 -1.88 -6.15 7.87
C LEU A 127 -0.71 -5.32 8.39
N VAL A 128 -0.04 -4.61 7.49
CA VAL A 128 1.05 -3.69 7.83
C VAL A 128 0.58 -2.27 7.50
N THR A 129 0.70 -1.36 8.48
CA THR A 129 0.31 0.04 8.32
C THR A 129 1.03 0.91 9.34
N GLN A 130 1.40 2.10 8.92
CA GLN A 130 1.90 3.20 9.74
C GLN A 130 0.78 4.09 10.31
N ARG A 131 -0.47 3.92 9.86
CA ARG A 131 -1.65 4.66 10.36
C ARG A 131 -2.80 3.71 10.72
N PRO A 132 -2.72 2.97 11.84
CA PRO A 132 -3.81 2.12 12.29
C PRO A 132 -5.17 2.84 12.40
N TYR A 133 -5.23 4.13 12.77
CA TYR A 133 -6.53 4.84 12.83
C TYR A 133 -7.26 4.93 11.49
N ARG A 134 -6.54 4.78 10.36
CA ARG A 134 -7.11 4.82 9.01
C ARG A 134 -7.58 3.46 8.51
N VAL A 135 -7.30 2.38 9.24
CA VAL A 135 -7.78 1.04 8.89
C VAL A 135 -9.14 0.79 9.54
N HIS A 136 -9.99 0.03 8.87
CA HIS A 136 -11.28 -0.37 9.41
C HIS A 136 -11.13 -1.07 10.77
N GLN A 137 -11.83 -0.52 11.77
CA GLN A 137 -11.68 -0.95 13.16
C GLN A 137 -12.00 -2.43 13.35
N ASP A 138 -13.08 -2.95 12.76
CA ASP A 138 -13.41 -4.37 12.92
C ASP A 138 -12.34 -5.28 12.32
N THR A 139 -11.70 -4.84 11.23
CA THR A 139 -10.63 -5.62 10.58
C THR A 139 -9.39 -5.64 11.46
N LEU A 140 -9.03 -4.51 12.07
CA LEU A 140 -7.96 -4.46 13.06
C LEU A 140 -8.27 -5.33 14.28
N SER A 141 -9.50 -5.33 14.78
CA SER A 141 -9.91 -6.17 15.91
C SER A 141 -9.89 -7.67 15.57
N GLN A 142 -10.03 -8.06 14.30
CA GLN A 142 -9.82 -9.45 13.86
C GLN A 142 -8.33 -9.84 13.79
N CYS A 143 -7.41 -8.88 13.78
CA CYS A 143 -5.98 -9.15 13.86
C CYS A 143 -5.58 -9.49 15.31
N GLY A 144 -5.81 -10.75 15.69
CA GLY A 144 -5.65 -11.22 17.06
C GLY A 144 -4.23 -11.16 17.62
N SER A 145 -3.20 -11.23 16.76
CA SER A 145 -1.80 -10.98 17.14
C SER A 145 -1.35 -9.63 16.57
N GLN A 146 -0.68 -8.82 17.39
CA GLN A 146 -0.24 -7.48 17.01
C GLN A 146 1.24 -7.28 17.36
N ILE A 147 1.98 -6.66 16.46
CA ILE A 147 3.35 -6.20 16.66
C ILE A 147 3.31 -4.68 16.52
N ILE A 148 3.36 -3.97 17.63
CA ILE A 148 3.16 -2.52 17.69
C ILE A 148 4.52 -1.88 17.91
N MET A 149 4.98 -1.12 16.91
CA MET A 149 6.19 -0.31 17.01
C MET A 149 5.85 1.07 17.57
N ARG A 150 6.83 1.97 17.60
CA ARG A 150 6.64 3.35 18.09
C ARG A 150 5.41 4.02 17.46
N LEU A 151 4.46 4.43 18.30
CA LEU A 151 3.27 5.20 17.91
C LEU A 151 3.17 6.47 18.76
N THR A 152 3.35 7.63 18.13
CA THR A 152 3.28 8.93 18.82
C THR A 152 1.92 9.60 18.70
N ASN A 153 1.14 9.27 17.66
CA ASN A 153 -0.16 9.87 17.41
C ASN A 153 -1.23 9.27 18.36
N PRO A 154 -1.97 10.10 19.13
CA PRO A 154 -3.02 9.64 20.01
C PRO A 154 -4.15 8.86 19.31
N GLU A 155 -4.50 9.22 18.07
CA GLU A 155 -5.53 8.51 17.30
C GLU A 155 -5.09 7.09 16.94
N ASP A 156 -3.81 6.90 16.60
CA ASP A 156 -3.23 5.59 16.31
C ASP A 156 -3.15 4.72 17.56
N GLN A 157 -2.72 5.30 18.68
CA GLN A 157 -2.74 4.61 19.98
C GLN A 157 -4.17 4.20 20.37
N ASN A 158 -5.16 5.08 20.16
CA ASN A 158 -6.56 4.77 20.42
C ASN A 158 -7.11 3.67 19.50
N ALA A 159 -6.72 3.65 18.22
CA ALA A 159 -7.12 2.60 17.30
C ALA A 159 -6.59 1.23 17.73
N VAL A 160 -5.32 1.16 18.14
CA VAL A 160 -4.70 -0.04 18.72
C VAL A 160 -5.38 -0.45 20.02
N ARG A 161 -5.62 0.50 20.94
CA ARG A 161 -6.35 0.26 22.19
C ARG A 161 -7.73 -0.36 21.96
N ARG A 162 -8.48 0.14 20.98
CA ARG A 162 -9.80 -0.40 20.62
C ARG A 162 -9.72 -1.75 19.90
N ALA A 163 -8.61 -2.04 19.23
CA ALA A 163 -8.40 -3.28 18.49
C ALA A 163 -7.85 -4.41 19.37
N SER A 164 -7.22 -4.08 20.51
CA SER A 164 -6.56 -5.03 21.40
C SER A 164 -7.29 -5.16 22.73
N GLU A 165 -7.81 -6.35 23.03
CA GLU A 165 -8.39 -6.67 24.34
C GLU A 165 -7.35 -6.84 25.46
N SER A 166 -6.09 -7.08 25.09
CA SER A 166 -5.03 -7.51 26.01
C SER A 166 -4.00 -6.43 26.37
N ILE A 167 -4.14 -5.21 25.84
CA ILE A 167 -3.17 -4.13 26.07
C ILE A 167 -3.54 -3.32 27.32
N SER A 168 -2.57 -3.12 28.23
CA SER A 168 -2.76 -2.26 29.41
C SER A 168 -2.57 -0.79 29.06
N GLU A 169 -3.17 0.11 29.85
CA GLU A 169 -2.97 1.55 29.71
C GLU A 169 -1.50 1.96 29.88
N SER A 170 -0.77 1.29 30.77
CA SER A 170 0.66 1.50 30.96
C SER A 170 1.48 1.18 29.71
N LEU A 171 1.21 0.03 29.06
CA LEU A 171 1.92 -0.36 27.84
C LEU A 171 1.60 0.58 26.67
N LEU A 172 0.36 1.09 26.60
CA LEU A 172 -0.01 2.12 25.62
C LEU A 172 0.76 3.42 25.84
N ALA A 173 0.91 3.84 27.09
CA ALA A 173 1.64 5.06 27.46
C ALA A 173 3.16 4.97 27.14
N ASP A 174 3.69 3.75 27.07
CA ASP A 174 5.11 3.50 26.72
C ASP A 174 5.36 3.51 25.19
N LEU A 175 4.33 3.33 24.35
CA LEU A 175 4.47 3.26 22.89
C LEU A 175 5.19 4.46 22.26
N PRO A 176 4.98 5.72 22.70
CA PRO A 176 5.70 6.88 22.14
C PRO A 176 7.21 6.85 22.43
N GLY A 177 7.63 6.18 23.51
CA GLY A 177 9.00 6.10 23.98
C GLY A 177 9.85 5.00 23.35
N LEU A 178 9.24 4.11 22.56
CA LEU A 178 9.95 3.03 21.87
C LEU A 178 10.99 3.58 20.88
N ASN A 179 12.17 2.98 20.87
CA ASN A 179 13.21 3.28 19.89
C ASN A 179 12.96 2.55 18.56
N VAL A 180 13.70 2.95 17.52
CA VAL A 180 13.70 2.24 16.24
C VAL A 180 14.16 0.80 16.45
N GLY A 181 13.33 -0.14 16.02
CA GLY A 181 13.55 -1.57 16.20
C GLY A 181 13.01 -2.13 17.52
N GLU A 182 12.39 -1.33 18.38
CA GLU A 182 11.65 -1.84 19.54
C GLU A 182 10.15 -1.98 19.21
N ALA A 183 9.52 -3.02 19.76
CA ALA A 183 8.11 -3.31 19.54
C ALA A 183 7.47 -3.97 20.77
N VAL A 184 6.17 -3.78 20.92
CA VAL A 184 5.32 -4.52 21.83
C VAL A 184 4.57 -5.60 21.05
N VAL A 185 4.70 -6.86 21.47
CA VAL A 185 4.00 -7.99 20.85
C VAL A 185 2.85 -8.43 21.75
N LEU A 186 1.67 -8.54 21.15
CA LEU A 186 0.42 -8.92 21.80
C LEU A 186 -0.27 -10.08 21.08
N GLY A 187 -1.19 -10.73 21.78
CA GLY A 187 -2.07 -11.75 21.22
C GLY A 187 -1.49 -13.17 21.25
N PRO A 188 -2.17 -14.13 20.60
CA PRO A 188 -1.88 -15.58 20.74
C PRO A 188 -0.47 -16.03 20.36
N THR A 189 0.30 -15.19 19.66
CA THR A 189 1.71 -15.48 19.34
C THR A 189 2.60 -15.47 20.59
N VAL A 190 2.17 -14.81 21.68
CA VAL A 190 2.90 -14.71 22.94
C VAL A 190 1.97 -15.04 24.12
N ARG A 191 2.52 -15.57 25.22
CA ARG A 191 1.73 -15.92 26.41
C ARG A 191 1.28 -14.72 27.22
N VAL A 192 2.10 -13.67 27.22
CA VAL A 192 1.86 -12.39 27.87
C VAL A 192 2.37 -11.29 26.92
N PRO A 193 1.85 -10.06 27.00
CA PRO A 193 2.45 -8.91 26.34
C PRO A 193 3.95 -8.83 26.63
N VAL A 194 4.76 -8.73 25.57
CA VAL A 194 6.23 -8.63 25.70
C VAL A 194 6.76 -7.47 24.89
N MET A 195 7.72 -6.75 25.47
CA MET A 195 8.53 -5.79 24.74
C MET A 195 9.73 -6.52 24.15
N VAL A 196 9.99 -6.32 22.86
CA VAL A 196 11.06 -7.00 22.12
C VAL A 196 11.88 -6.00 21.34
N ARG A 197 13.13 -6.37 21.07
CA ARG A 197 13.98 -5.70 20.10
C ARG A 197 14.06 -6.54 18.83
N VAL A 198 13.51 -6.01 17.74
CA VAL A 198 13.54 -6.60 16.41
C VAL A 198 14.97 -6.52 15.88
N ARG A 199 15.49 -7.66 15.39
CA ARG A 199 16.80 -7.72 14.75
C ARG A 199 16.82 -6.87 13.48
N ARG A 200 18.02 -6.49 13.02
CA ARG A 200 18.16 -5.89 11.68
C ARG A 200 17.74 -6.88 10.60
N ARG A 201 17.19 -6.34 9.51
CA ARG A 201 16.88 -7.13 8.31
C ARG A 201 18.17 -7.71 7.71
N GLU A 202 18.05 -8.87 7.08
CA GLU A 202 19.15 -9.52 6.33
C GLU A 202 18.98 -9.36 4.81
N SER A 203 17.77 -9.00 4.35
CA SER A 203 17.49 -8.72 2.94
C SER A 203 18.01 -7.33 2.55
N ASP A 204 18.17 -7.03 1.26
CA ASP A 204 18.48 -5.69 0.77
C ASP A 204 17.30 -4.71 0.92
N GLU A 205 17.58 -3.40 0.89
CA GLU A 205 16.60 -2.31 1.07
C GLU A 205 16.13 -1.93 -0.34
N GLY A 206 14.85 -2.17 -0.63
CA GLY A 206 14.27 -1.92 -1.97
C GLY A 206 13.75 -0.50 -2.18
N GLY A 207 13.79 0.35 -1.15
CA GLY A 207 13.30 1.72 -1.19
C GLY A 207 14.31 2.66 -0.55
N SER A 208 14.96 3.47 -1.37
CA SER A 208 15.61 4.69 -0.89
C SER A 208 14.57 5.80 -0.96
N ASP A 209 14.27 6.43 0.17
CA ASP A 209 13.72 7.80 0.11
C ASP A 209 14.64 8.61 -0.80
N ILE A 210 14.05 9.45 -1.65
CA ILE A 210 14.86 10.38 -2.45
C ILE A 210 15.64 11.21 -1.45
N ASP A 211 16.98 11.25 -1.58
CA ASP A 211 17.78 12.22 -0.85
C ASP A 211 17.39 13.60 -1.36
N LEU A 212 16.44 14.21 -0.66
CA LEU A 212 15.86 15.49 -1.02
C LEU A 212 16.94 16.58 -1.00
N VAL A 213 17.92 16.47 -0.11
CA VAL A 213 19.01 17.44 -0.03
C VAL A 213 19.89 17.32 -1.26
N GLU A 214 20.27 16.11 -1.65
CA GLU A 214 21.04 15.86 -2.87
C GLU A 214 20.27 16.32 -4.12
N ALA A 215 19.00 15.91 -4.25
CA ALA A 215 18.15 16.26 -5.38
C ALA A 215 17.93 17.78 -5.52
N LEU A 216 17.69 18.49 -4.41
CA LEU A 216 17.55 19.94 -4.41
C LEU A 216 18.89 20.66 -4.65
N THR A 217 20.00 20.11 -4.15
CA THR A 217 21.33 20.66 -4.41
C THR A 217 21.66 20.59 -5.90
N GLN A 218 21.36 19.46 -6.52
CA GLN A 218 21.53 19.27 -7.97
C GLN A 218 20.64 20.23 -8.77
N ALA A 219 19.35 20.34 -8.44
CA ALA A 219 18.43 21.28 -9.09
C ALA A 219 18.88 22.75 -8.94
N ARG A 220 19.42 23.13 -7.77
CA ARG A 220 19.96 24.48 -7.53
C ARG A 220 21.19 24.77 -8.39
N ALA A 221 22.06 23.77 -8.58
CA ALA A 221 23.25 23.88 -9.42
C ALA A 221 22.87 24.03 -10.91
N GLU A 222 21.90 23.25 -11.39
CA GLU A 222 21.40 23.29 -12.78
C GLU A 222 20.73 24.63 -13.12
N LEU A 223 19.93 25.18 -12.21
CA LEU A 223 19.31 26.49 -12.38
C LEU A 223 20.31 27.65 -12.29
N GLY A 224 21.55 27.39 -11.85
CA GLY A 224 22.57 28.41 -11.66
C GLY A 224 22.10 29.53 -10.73
N VAL A 225 21.38 29.19 -9.65
CA VAL A 225 20.78 30.17 -8.71
C VAL A 225 21.83 31.13 -8.15
N GLU A 226 23.06 30.68 -7.99
CA GLU A 226 24.26 31.49 -7.69
C GLU A 226 24.42 32.70 -8.62
N ARG A 227 24.11 32.55 -9.92
CA ARG A 227 24.18 33.64 -10.92
C ARG A 227 23.09 34.69 -10.72
N PHE A 228 21.94 34.29 -10.18
CA PHE A 228 20.85 35.21 -9.83
C PHE A 228 21.12 35.92 -8.50
N ALA A 229 21.69 35.21 -7.51
CA ALA A 229 22.16 35.83 -6.26
C ALA A 229 23.22 36.90 -6.54
N GLY A 230 24.24 36.58 -7.34
CA GLY A 230 25.29 37.54 -7.72
C GLY A 230 24.77 38.74 -8.53
N ARG A 231 23.77 38.54 -9.41
CA ARG A 231 23.10 39.65 -10.12
C ARG A 231 22.28 40.52 -9.17
N ALA A 232 21.50 39.92 -8.28
CA ALA A 232 20.67 40.66 -7.33
C ALA A 232 21.51 41.45 -6.32
N GLU A 233 22.64 40.90 -5.87
CA GLU A 233 23.61 41.60 -5.01
C GLU A 233 24.30 42.75 -5.76
N ALA A 234 24.76 42.52 -7.00
CA ALA A 234 25.35 43.57 -7.82
C ALA A 234 24.35 44.70 -8.12
N GLU A 235 23.09 44.37 -8.40
CA GLU A 235 22.03 45.33 -8.68
C GLU A 235 21.61 46.11 -7.41
N ARG A 236 21.62 45.47 -6.23
CA ARG A 236 21.41 46.14 -4.94
C ARG A 236 22.56 47.07 -4.55
N ALA A 237 23.80 46.63 -4.77
CA ALA A 237 25.00 47.44 -4.55
C ALA A 237 25.01 48.67 -5.46
N ALA A 238 24.63 48.51 -6.74
CA ALA A 238 24.47 49.62 -7.68
C ALA A 238 23.35 50.61 -7.28
N ARG A 239 22.33 50.16 -6.53
CA ARG A 239 21.27 50.99 -5.95
C ARG A 239 21.62 51.53 -4.55
N GLY A 240 22.86 51.34 -4.08
CA GLY A 240 23.35 51.84 -2.78
C GLY A 240 22.69 51.22 -1.56
N ARG A 241 22.03 50.07 -1.71
CA ARG A 241 21.36 49.37 -0.59
C ARG A 241 22.34 48.41 0.07
N GLN A 242 22.40 48.42 1.40
CA GLN A 242 23.25 47.50 2.16
C GLN A 242 22.85 46.04 1.92
N PRO A 243 23.82 45.09 1.97
CA PRO A 243 23.53 43.68 1.88
C PRO A 243 22.56 43.25 2.99
N TRP A 244 21.72 42.26 2.68
CA TRP A 244 20.87 41.63 3.69
C TRP A 244 21.77 41.00 4.75
N ARG A 245 21.66 41.46 6.00
CA ARG A 245 22.23 40.75 7.14
C ARG A 245 21.16 39.77 7.62
N GLU A 246 21.41 38.47 7.46
CA GLU A 246 20.74 37.49 8.30
C GLU A 246 21.31 37.67 9.71
N GLU A 247 20.68 38.50 10.53
CA GLU A 247 20.88 38.43 11.97
C GLU A 247 20.10 37.21 12.47
N ILE A 248 20.84 36.14 12.77
CA ILE A 248 20.50 35.15 13.80
C ILE A 248 21.68 35.12 14.77
#